data_AF-A0A4U9WKG1-F1
#
_entry.id   AF-A0A4U9WKG1-F1
#
_cell.length_a   1.000
_cell.length_b   1.000
_cell.length_c   1.000
_cell.angle_alpha   90.00
_cell.angle_beta   90.00
_cell.angle_gamma   90.00
#
_symmetry.space_group_name_H-M   'P 1'
#
loop_
_entity.id
_entity.type
_entity.pdbx_description
1 polymer ?
#
loop_
_entity_poly.entity_id
_entity_poly.type
_entity_poly.pdbx_seq_one_letter_code
_entity_poly.pdbx_strand_id
1 'polypeptide(L)'
;MKSTICTRLGGSGDLLVTIKEADGSEQQLVVPFASLPVLQREGRLKYAVTGGQYRSYDSSVDATTFGQGSAIYGLPHGFTAYGGSQFANPYRSLALGVGKNLGDFGAFSADVTQAWSTMQDRTEQDGQSWRLRYSKNIVQTGTNFAIAGYRYSTDGYYSLQEVLDTYRDQNSQTLVERRRNRSEVTMSQNLWEGAGSLSLSWVSEDYWNSDRTLRSIGAGYNNSWNGISYGLNYSYNENSTVNGGASGRVYDRDQVLAFNVSVPLSRWLGNTYASYNLNTSQKGGTTNTVGVNGSALAGNNLNWSAQQGYGSQGVGNSGNLNANYRGTYAEVSSGYAYDSNSQRLNYGAARRDYRSW
;
A
#
# COMPACT_ATOMS: atom_id res chain seq x y z
N MET A 1 -13.33 -11.46 12.86
CA MET A 1 -12.38 -10.31 12.88
C MET A 1 -11.44 -10.41 11.67
N LYS A 2 -11.20 -9.34 10.92
CA LYS A 2 -10.18 -9.31 9.85
C LYS A 2 -8.83 -8.92 10.47
N SER A 3 -7.79 -9.73 10.28
CA SER A 3 -6.43 -9.37 10.65
C SER A 3 -5.70 -8.86 9.42
N THR A 4 -5.39 -7.57 9.41
CA THR A 4 -4.62 -6.94 8.32
C THR A 4 -3.15 -6.95 8.71
N ILE A 5 -2.36 -7.76 8.03
CA ILE A 5 -0.90 -7.77 8.17
C ILE A 5 -0.33 -6.94 7.02
N CYS A 6 0.27 -5.81 7.35
CA CYS A 6 1.03 -5.01 6.40
C CYS A 6 2.49 -5.40 6.48
N THR A 7 2.95 -6.20 5.51
CA THR A 7 4.37 -6.51 5.37
C THR A 7 4.95 -5.62 4.28
N ARG A 8 6.03 -4.91 4.60
CA ARG A 8 6.76 -4.16 3.59
C ARG A 8 7.48 -5.14 2.67
N LEU A 9 7.18 -5.11 1.38
CA LEU A 9 7.97 -5.83 0.38
C LEU A 9 9.33 -5.13 0.28
N GLY A 10 10.38 -5.88 0.59
CA GLY A 10 11.75 -5.42 0.45
C GLY A 10 12.05 -4.94 -0.98
N GLY A 11 12.93 -3.93 -1.10
CA GLY A 11 13.45 -3.43 -2.38
C GLY A 11 12.65 -2.28 -3.04
N SER A 12 11.32 -2.27 -2.97
CA SER A 12 10.49 -1.20 -3.58
C SER A 12 9.76 -0.30 -2.59
N GLY A 13 9.63 -0.75 -1.33
CA GLY A 13 8.88 -0.04 -0.30
C GLY A 13 7.38 -0.28 -0.33
N ASP A 14 6.88 -1.09 -1.27
CA ASP A 14 5.46 -1.46 -1.37
C ASP A 14 4.98 -2.20 -0.13
N LEU A 15 3.67 -2.13 0.12
CA LEU A 15 3.03 -2.82 1.22
C LEU A 15 2.26 -4.01 0.64
N LEU A 16 2.72 -5.22 0.93
CA LEU A 16 1.89 -6.41 0.78
C LEU A 16 0.97 -6.49 1.99
N VAL A 17 -0.30 -6.24 1.74
CA VAL A 17 -1.36 -6.28 2.74
C VAL A 17 -2.03 -7.63 2.63
N THR A 18 -1.81 -8.49 3.61
CA THR A 18 -2.55 -9.76 3.72
C THR A 18 -3.68 -9.59 4.73
N ILE A 19 -4.91 -9.74 4.27
CA ILE A 19 -6.12 -9.68 5.08
C ILE A 19 -6.52 -11.13 5.36
N LYS A 20 -6.32 -11.57 6.61
CA LYS A 20 -6.73 -12.89 7.06
C LYS A 20 -8.13 -12.80 7.68
N GLU A 21 -9.07 -13.54 7.10
CA GLU A 21 -10.45 -13.63 7.56
C GLU A 21 -10.60 -14.62 8.73
N ALA A 22 -11.74 -14.58 9.42
CA ALA A 22 -12.00 -15.43 10.59
C ALA A 22 -12.16 -16.92 10.24
N ASP A 23 -12.47 -17.23 8.99
CA ASP A 23 -12.55 -18.59 8.45
C ASP A 23 -11.18 -19.17 8.02
N GLY A 24 -10.11 -18.36 8.10
CA GLY A 24 -8.76 -18.74 7.73
C GLY A 24 -8.38 -18.41 6.28
N SER A 25 -9.28 -17.87 5.46
CA SER A 25 -8.95 -17.39 4.11
C SER A 25 -8.06 -16.14 4.15
N GLU A 26 -7.19 -15.96 3.15
CA GLU A 26 -6.22 -14.87 3.07
C GLU A 26 -6.36 -14.09 1.76
N GLN A 27 -6.64 -12.80 1.85
CA GLN A 27 -6.69 -11.89 0.70
C GLN A 27 -5.39 -11.08 0.63
N GLN A 28 -4.67 -11.16 -0.48
CA GLN A 28 -3.42 -10.41 -0.66
C GLN A 28 -3.64 -9.21 -1.59
N LEU A 29 -3.36 -8.01 -1.08
CA LEU A 29 -3.42 -6.74 -1.78
C LEU A 29 -2.02 -6.12 -1.80
N VAL A 30 -1.57 -5.62 -2.95
CA VAL A 30 -0.35 -4.81 -3.00
C VAL A 30 -0.75 -3.35 -3.08
N VAL A 31 -0.42 -2.59 -2.03
CA VAL A 31 -0.50 -1.14 -2.05
C VAL A 31 0.85 -0.60 -2.48
N PRO A 32 0.94 0.04 -3.66
CA PRO A 32 2.20 0.56 -4.15
C PRO A 32 2.65 1.71 -3.24
N PHE A 33 3.94 1.75 -2.92
CA PHE A 33 4.52 2.95 -2.33
C PHE A 33 4.72 3.97 -3.45
N ALA A 34 3.65 4.69 -3.74
CA ALA A 34 3.56 5.55 -4.90
C ALA A 34 4.65 6.64 -4.82
N SER A 35 5.63 6.57 -5.73
CA SER A 35 6.76 7.50 -5.80
C SER A 35 6.54 8.57 -6.87
N LEU A 36 6.49 9.83 -6.47
CA LEU A 36 6.30 10.97 -7.39
C LEU A 36 7.49 11.13 -8.35
N PRO A 37 7.32 11.86 -9.48
CA PRO A 37 8.44 12.27 -10.33
C PRO A 37 9.53 12.98 -9.53
N VAL A 38 10.78 12.67 -9.85
CA VAL A 38 11.93 13.25 -9.15
C VAL A 38 12.20 14.64 -9.71
N LEU A 39 11.89 15.67 -8.93
CA LEU A 39 12.13 17.07 -9.28
C LEU A 39 12.77 17.82 -8.12
N GLN A 40 13.61 18.80 -8.47
CA GLN A 40 14.30 19.66 -7.52
C GLN A 40 14.30 21.09 -8.04
N ARG A 41 14.13 22.06 -7.13
CA ARG A 41 14.20 23.48 -7.49
C ARG A 41 15.57 23.82 -8.06
N GLU A 42 15.58 24.72 -9.03
CA GLU A 42 16.79 25.21 -9.69
C GLU A 42 17.86 25.65 -8.69
N GLY A 43 19.11 25.25 -8.95
CA GLY A 43 20.27 25.57 -8.13
C GLY A 43 20.36 24.79 -6.82
N ARG A 44 19.40 23.91 -6.50
CA ARG A 44 19.44 23.09 -5.28
C ARG A 44 19.98 21.70 -5.57
N LEU A 45 20.95 21.29 -4.76
CA LEU A 45 21.47 19.93 -4.71
C LEU A 45 20.88 19.20 -3.50
N LYS A 46 20.36 17.99 -3.72
CA LYS A 46 20.03 17.03 -2.67
C LYS A 46 20.90 15.80 -2.88
N TYR A 47 21.66 15.41 -1.87
CA TYR A 47 22.51 14.22 -1.92
C TYR A 47 22.26 13.35 -0.68
N ALA A 48 22.47 12.05 -0.83
CA ALA A 48 22.44 11.11 0.27
C ALA A 48 23.52 10.05 0.05
N VAL A 49 24.31 9.79 1.08
CA VAL A 49 25.32 8.74 1.10
C VAL A 49 25.02 7.85 2.30
N THR A 50 25.04 6.55 2.09
CA THR A 50 24.76 5.55 3.13
C THR A 50 25.73 4.40 2.97
N GLY A 51 26.27 3.93 4.09
CA GLY A 51 27.08 2.72 4.16
C GLY A 51 26.67 1.93 5.39
N GLY A 52 26.65 0.61 5.27
CA GLY A 52 26.24 -0.26 6.36
C GLY A 52 26.21 -1.72 5.96
N GLN A 53 25.57 -2.53 6.78
CA GLN A 53 25.39 -3.96 6.55
C GLN A 53 23.93 -4.26 6.23
N TYR A 54 23.71 -5.07 5.20
CA TYR A 54 22.39 -5.55 4.84
C TYR A 54 21.85 -6.46 5.94
N ARG A 55 20.63 -6.18 6.40
CA ARG A 55 19.94 -6.97 7.40
C ARG A 55 18.63 -7.46 6.81
N SER A 56 18.60 -8.73 6.43
CA SER A 56 17.36 -9.37 5.98
C SER A 56 16.44 -9.69 7.16
N TYR A 57 15.16 -9.95 6.86
CA TYR A 57 14.21 -10.50 7.82
C TYR A 57 14.53 -11.97 8.12
N ASP A 58 15.10 -12.67 7.14
CA ASP A 58 15.56 -14.06 7.27
C ASP A 58 16.99 -14.07 7.83
N SER A 59 17.18 -14.74 8.98
CA SER A 59 18.49 -14.85 9.63
C SER A 59 19.48 -15.76 8.89
N SER A 60 19.02 -16.50 7.87
CA SER A 60 19.88 -17.36 7.05
C SER A 60 20.58 -16.62 5.91
N VAL A 61 20.24 -15.35 5.68
CA VAL A 61 20.85 -14.51 4.64
C VAL A 61 22.11 -13.83 5.17
N ASP A 62 23.18 -13.87 4.38
CA ASP A 62 24.48 -13.34 4.74
C ASP A 62 24.46 -11.83 4.96
N ALA A 63 25.08 -11.42 6.06
CA ALA A 63 25.19 -10.03 6.44
C ALA A 63 26.24 -9.31 5.56
N THR A 64 25.82 -8.83 4.39
CA THR A 64 26.73 -8.24 3.39
C THR A 64 26.85 -6.72 3.56
N THR A 65 28.07 -6.19 3.53
CA THR A 65 28.29 -4.73 3.55
C THR A 65 27.92 -4.11 2.20
N PHE A 66 27.24 -2.96 2.24
CA PHE A 66 26.90 -2.18 1.06
C PHE A 66 27.18 -0.69 1.25
N GLY A 67 27.41 -0.02 0.15
CA GLY A 67 27.45 1.43 0.04
C GLY A 67 26.49 1.91 -1.04
N GLN A 68 25.82 3.03 -0.80
CA GLN A 68 25.01 3.70 -1.82
C GLN A 68 25.19 5.22 -1.76
N GLY A 69 25.14 5.84 -2.93
CA GLY A 69 25.19 7.28 -3.10
C GLY A 69 24.11 7.73 -4.07
N SER A 70 23.49 8.87 -3.83
CA SER A 70 22.54 9.49 -4.76
C SER A 70 22.67 11.00 -4.73
N ALA A 71 22.45 11.62 -5.88
CA ALA A 71 22.47 13.06 -6.07
C ALA A 71 21.35 13.48 -7.02
N ILE A 72 20.65 14.56 -6.67
CA ILE A 72 19.57 15.17 -7.43
C ILE A 72 19.87 16.67 -7.51
N TYR A 73 19.98 17.20 -8.72
CA TYR A 73 20.32 18.61 -8.96
C TYR A 73 19.27 19.28 -9.83
N GLY A 74 18.73 20.41 -9.36
CA GLY A 74 17.80 21.25 -10.11
C GLY A 74 18.54 22.10 -11.14
N LEU A 75 18.26 21.86 -12.42
CA LEU A 75 18.79 22.60 -13.56
C LEU A 75 17.86 23.76 -13.95
N PRO A 76 18.35 24.73 -14.75
CA PRO A 76 17.51 25.79 -15.30
C PRO A 76 16.32 25.28 -16.11
N HIS A 77 15.31 26.15 -16.27
CA HIS A 77 14.09 25.86 -17.04
C HIS A 77 13.26 24.67 -16.51
N GLY A 78 13.31 24.43 -15.20
CA GLY A 78 12.51 23.38 -14.55
C GLY A 78 13.00 21.96 -14.83
N PHE A 79 14.22 21.79 -15.34
CA PHE A 79 14.86 20.49 -15.48
C PHE A 79 15.45 20.03 -14.15
N THR A 80 15.57 18.72 -13.96
CA THR A 80 16.26 18.11 -12.83
C THR A 80 17.05 16.93 -13.36
N ALA A 81 18.34 16.88 -13.08
CA ALA A 81 19.16 15.70 -13.34
C ALA A 81 19.38 14.96 -12.03
N TYR A 82 19.31 13.65 -12.06
CA TYR A 82 19.59 12.84 -10.89
C TYR A 82 20.28 11.55 -11.27
N GLY A 83 20.99 11.00 -10.30
CA GLY A 83 21.63 9.72 -10.44
C GLY A 83 21.97 9.13 -9.08
N GLY A 84 22.37 7.88 -9.10
CA GLY A 84 22.82 7.18 -7.93
C GLY A 84 23.55 5.91 -8.27
N SER A 85 24.27 5.38 -7.31
CA SER A 85 25.00 4.14 -7.44
C SER A 85 24.88 3.34 -6.16
N GLN A 86 24.91 2.02 -6.32
CA GLN A 86 24.96 1.07 -5.22
C GLN A 86 26.08 0.07 -5.47
N PHE A 87 26.82 -0.25 -4.43
CA PHE A 87 27.96 -1.17 -4.47
C PHE A 87 27.93 -2.10 -3.27
N ALA A 88 28.05 -3.39 -3.54
CA ALA A 88 28.27 -4.45 -2.58
C ALA A 88 29.14 -5.53 -3.26
N ASN A 89 29.79 -6.41 -2.49
CA ASN A 89 30.68 -7.44 -3.05
C ASN A 89 30.06 -8.22 -4.23
N PRO A 90 28.77 -8.63 -4.21
CA PRO A 90 28.14 -9.33 -5.33
C PRO A 90 27.30 -8.43 -6.27
N TYR A 91 27.26 -7.11 -6.05
CA TYR A 91 26.30 -6.23 -6.74
C TYR A 91 26.85 -4.84 -7.01
N ARG A 92 26.67 -4.37 -8.25
CA ARG A 92 26.93 -2.97 -8.62
C ARG A 92 25.78 -2.44 -9.46
N SER A 93 25.34 -1.22 -9.19
CA SER A 93 24.35 -0.55 -10.02
C SER A 93 24.65 0.93 -10.20
N LEU A 94 24.23 1.45 -11.36
CA LEU A 94 24.30 2.85 -11.72
C LEU A 94 22.95 3.28 -12.30
N ALA A 95 22.37 4.31 -11.70
CA ALA A 95 21.14 4.93 -12.13
C ALA A 95 21.39 6.35 -12.63
N LEU A 96 20.78 6.70 -13.76
CA LEU A 96 20.78 8.04 -14.32
C LEU A 96 19.37 8.40 -14.77
N GLY A 97 18.93 9.61 -14.46
CA GLY A 97 17.60 10.06 -14.77
C GLY A 97 17.48 11.57 -14.94
N VAL A 98 16.43 11.95 -15.64
CA VAL A 98 16.04 13.34 -15.88
C VAL A 98 14.58 13.54 -15.55
N GLY A 99 14.28 14.70 -14.98
CA GLY A 99 12.94 15.18 -14.67
C GLY A 99 12.71 16.54 -15.32
N LYS A 100 11.47 16.80 -15.70
CA LYS A 100 11.03 18.11 -16.18
C LYS A 100 9.72 18.50 -15.51
N ASN A 101 9.72 19.67 -14.89
CA ASN A 101 8.50 20.34 -14.49
C ASN A 101 7.92 21.08 -15.69
N LEU A 102 6.74 20.68 -16.16
CA LEU A 102 6.04 21.27 -17.29
C LEU A 102 5.00 22.31 -16.83
N GLY A 103 4.98 22.68 -15.55
CA GLY A 103 3.99 23.62 -14.99
C GLY A 103 2.58 23.07 -15.10
N ASP A 104 1.73 23.73 -15.88
CA ASP A 104 0.31 23.38 -16.07
C ASP A 104 0.10 21.99 -16.70
N PHE A 105 1.10 21.45 -17.39
CA PHE A 105 1.04 20.10 -17.95
C PHE A 105 1.52 19.01 -16.97
N GLY A 106 1.93 19.38 -15.75
CA GLY A 106 2.39 18.48 -14.71
C GLY A 106 3.89 18.28 -14.69
N ALA A 107 4.34 17.15 -14.16
CA ALA A 107 5.74 16.79 -14.01
C ALA A 107 5.99 15.41 -14.62
N PHE A 108 7.13 15.27 -15.29
CA PHE A 108 7.56 14.01 -15.89
C PHE A 108 8.98 13.68 -15.46
N SER A 109 9.29 12.41 -15.23
CA SER A 109 10.66 11.94 -15.04
C SER A 109 10.88 10.59 -15.67
N ALA A 110 12.08 10.39 -16.23
CA ALA A 110 12.54 9.13 -16.78
C ALA A 110 13.91 8.78 -16.18
N ASP A 111 14.11 7.52 -15.81
CA ASP A 111 15.38 7.00 -15.36
C ASP A 111 15.68 5.62 -15.94
N VAL A 112 16.98 5.36 -16.10
CA VAL A 112 17.53 4.06 -16.44
C VAL A 112 18.49 3.64 -15.33
N THR A 113 18.34 2.41 -14.87
CA THR A 113 19.28 1.78 -13.93
C THR A 113 19.92 0.59 -14.60
N GLN A 114 21.24 0.65 -14.78
CA GLN A 114 22.06 -0.51 -15.14
C GLN A 114 22.49 -1.22 -13.86
N ALA A 115 22.32 -2.53 -13.81
CA ALA A 115 22.80 -3.37 -12.73
C ALA A 115 23.68 -4.48 -13.29
N TRP A 116 24.73 -4.81 -12.55
CA TRP A 116 25.50 -6.02 -12.75
C TRP A 116 25.52 -6.80 -11.44
N SER A 117 25.11 -8.06 -11.53
CA SER A 117 24.64 -8.85 -10.40
C SER A 117 25.25 -10.24 -10.45
N THR A 118 25.87 -10.68 -9.36
CA THR A 118 26.40 -12.05 -9.23
C THR A 118 25.64 -12.75 -8.10
N MET A 119 24.69 -13.62 -8.46
CA MET A 119 23.98 -14.45 -7.48
C MET A 119 24.89 -15.56 -6.95
N GLN A 120 24.59 -16.08 -5.75
CA GLN A 120 25.33 -17.21 -5.19
C GLN A 120 25.33 -18.40 -6.19
N ASP A 121 26.51 -18.96 -6.43
CA ASP A 121 26.76 -20.08 -7.34
C ASP A 121 26.32 -19.86 -8.82
N ARG A 122 26.19 -18.60 -9.26
CA ARG A 122 25.87 -18.25 -10.65
C ARG A 122 26.87 -17.27 -11.25
N THR A 123 26.91 -17.22 -12.57
CA THR A 123 27.69 -16.23 -13.31
C THR A 123 27.09 -14.84 -13.18
N GLU A 124 27.92 -13.82 -13.38
CA GLU A 124 27.49 -12.42 -13.44
C GLU A 124 26.41 -12.25 -14.53
N GLN A 125 25.34 -11.51 -14.21
CA GLN A 125 24.28 -11.12 -15.11
C GLN A 125 24.19 -9.59 -15.18
N ASP A 126 23.98 -9.08 -16.38
CA ASP A 126 23.73 -7.67 -16.62
C ASP A 126 22.25 -7.42 -16.94
N GLY A 127 21.74 -6.27 -16.51
CA GLY A 127 20.37 -5.90 -16.81
C GLY A 127 20.07 -4.43 -16.59
N GLN A 128 18.97 -4.01 -17.21
CA GLN A 128 18.49 -2.64 -17.21
C GLN A 128 17.07 -2.56 -16.67
N SER A 129 16.81 -1.52 -15.89
CA SER A 129 15.47 -1.13 -15.47
C SER A 129 15.19 0.29 -15.95
N TRP A 130 14.21 0.43 -16.82
CA TRP A 130 13.68 1.69 -17.31
C TRP A 130 12.45 2.07 -16.51
N ARG A 131 12.36 3.34 -16.13
CA ARG A 131 11.23 3.85 -15.35
C ARG A 131 10.80 5.20 -15.89
N LEU A 132 9.50 5.33 -16.10
CA LEU A 132 8.82 6.55 -16.50
C LEU A 132 7.80 6.91 -15.41
N ARG A 133 7.73 8.18 -15.03
CA ARG A 133 6.76 8.70 -14.07
C ARG A 133 6.17 10.00 -14.56
N TYR A 134 4.88 10.15 -14.33
CA TYR A 134 4.13 11.35 -14.60
C TYR A 134 3.21 11.68 -13.42
N SER A 135 3.09 12.95 -13.09
CA SER A 135 2.13 13.44 -12.09
C SER A 135 1.55 14.76 -12.53
N LYS A 136 0.24 14.96 -12.34
CA LYS A 136 -0.43 16.22 -12.65
C LYS A 136 -1.51 16.53 -11.63
N ASN A 137 -1.46 17.74 -11.08
CA ASN A 137 -2.56 18.28 -10.30
C ASN A 137 -3.27 19.35 -11.14
N ILE A 138 -4.53 19.10 -11.52
CA ILE A 138 -5.38 20.04 -12.23
C ILE A 138 -6.35 20.66 -11.24
N VAL A 139 -6.00 21.83 -10.73
CA VAL A 139 -6.83 22.55 -9.75
C VAL A 139 -8.18 22.96 -10.39
N GLN A 140 -8.19 23.37 -11.67
CA GLN A 140 -9.42 23.86 -12.33
C GLN A 140 -10.54 22.83 -12.42
N THR A 141 -10.21 21.56 -12.63
CA THR A 141 -11.20 20.46 -12.75
C THR A 141 -11.32 19.64 -11.47
N GLY A 142 -10.61 20.01 -10.39
CA GLY A 142 -10.51 19.24 -9.16
C GLY A 142 -9.82 17.87 -9.34
N THR A 143 -9.14 17.65 -10.48
CA THR A 143 -8.56 16.35 -10.84
C THR A 143 -7.09 16.30 -10.41
N ASN A 144 -6.78 15.37 -9.51
CA ASN A 144 -5.43 15.08 -9.07
C ASN A 144 -4.99 13.71 -9.58
N PHE A 145 -4.13 13.70 -10.60
CA PHE A 145 -3.36 12.53 -11.00
C PHE A 145 -2.09 12.49 -10.15
N ALA A 146 -2.17 11.75 -9.03
CA ALA A 146 -1.05 11.65 -8.12
C ALA A 146 0.15 11.06 -8.86
N ILE A 147 0.01 9.87 -9.45
CA ILE A 147 1.11 9.15 -10.12
C ILE A 147 0.54 8.31 -11.28
N ALA A 148 1.18 8.39 -12.44
CA ALA A 148 1.16 7.38 -13.48
C ALA A 148 2.61 6.93 -13.74
N GLY A 149 2.91 5.69 -13.39
CA GLY A 149 4.24 5.12 -13.44
C GLY A 149 4.28 3.88 -14.33
N TYR A 150 5.36 3.75 -15.09
CA TYR A 150 5.67 2.51 -15.80
C TYR A 150 7.12 2.13 -15.57
N ARG A 151 7.36 0.88 -15.20
CA ARG A 151 8.69 0.32 -15.04
C ARG A 151 8.81 -0.94 -15.88
N TYR A 152 9.87 -1.01 -16.67
CA TYR A 152 10.26 -2.19 -17.43
C TYR A 152 11.66 -2.61 -17.00
N SER A 153 11.82 -3.88 -16.60
CA SER A 153 13.13 -4.45 -16.28
C SER A 153 13.44 -5.61 -17.19
N THR A 154 14.65 -5.65 -17.74
CA THR A 154 15.13 -6.76 -18.56
C THR A 154 15.26 -8.03 -17.73
N ASP A 155 15.32 -9.19 -18.40
CA ASP A 155 15.46 -10.49 -17.73
C ASP A 155 16.66 -10.56 -16.77
N GLY A 156 17.81 -10.01 -17.16
CA GLY A 156 19.03 -9.99 -16.33
C GLY A 156 19.09 -8.89 -15.25
N TYR A 157 18.02 -8.11 -15.06
CA TYR A 157 18.00 -7.07 -14.04
C TYR A 157 17.60 -7.63 -12.67
N TYR A 158 18.43 -7.37 -11.67
CA TYR A 158 18.14 -7.65 -10.26
C TYR A 158 18.40 -6.39 -9.42
N SER A 159 17.62 -6.24 -8.37
CA SER A 159 17.88 -5.28 -7.30
C SER A 159 18.93 -5.83 -6.33
N LEU A 160 19.58 -4.92 -5.59
CA LEU A 160 20.56 -5.29 -4.56
C LEU A 160 19.99 -6.36 -3.61
N GLN A 161 18.75 -6.16 -3.15
CA GLN A 161 18.10 -7.09 -2.25
C GLN A 161 17.93 -8.48 -2.86
N GLU A 162 17.41 -8.56 -4.10
CA GLU A 162 17.20 -9.84 -4.78
C GLU A 162 18.50 -10.64 -4.93
N VAL A 163 19.64 -9.97 -5.10
CA VAL A 163 20.96 -10.62 -5.17
C VAL A 163 21.44 -11.04 -3.79
N LEU A 164 21.38 -10.16 -2.80
CA LEU A 164 21.84 -10.47 -1.44
C LEU A 164 21.02 -11.57 -0.79
N ASP A 165 19.71 -11.62 -1.04
CA ASP A 165 18.85 -12.70 -0.55
C ASP A 165 19.24 -14.07 -1.16
N THR A 166 20.02 -14.12 -2.25
CA THR A 166 20.55 -15.41 -2.75
C THR A 166 21.72 -15.95 -1.95
N TYR A 167 22.47 -15.11 -1.22
CA TYR A 167 23.61 -15.52 -0.40
C TYR A 167 23.12 -15.99 0.97
N ARG A 168 22.98 -17.31 1.13
CA ARG A 168 22.41 -17.94 2.33
C ARG A 168 23.08 -19.26 2.67
N ASP A 169 23.07 -19.62 3.95
CA ASP A 169 23.70 -20.85 4.46
C ASP A 169 22.94 -22.15 4.13
N GLN A 170 21.68 -22.06 3.66
CA GLN A 170 20.82 -23.21 3.40
C GLN A 170 20.56 -23.44 1.91
N ASN A 171 20.58 -24.72 1.50
CA ASN A 171 20.43 -25.21 0.12
C ASN A 171 19.01 -24.99 -0.51
N SER A 172 18.19 -24.14 0.10
CA SER A 172 16.87 -23.76 -0.41
C SER A 172 17.03 -22.58 -1.37
N GLN A 173 17.06 -22.86 -2.67
CA GLN A 173 17.02 -21.82 -3.70
C GLN A 173 15.72 -21.02 -3.55
N THR A 174 15.82 -19.78 -3.07
CA THR A 174 14.69 -18.85 -3.19
C THR A 174 14.45 -18.58 -4.66
N LEU A 175 13.22 -18.85 -5.09
CA LEU A 175 12.71 -18.34 -6.36
C LEU A 175 12.69 -16.82 -6.26
N VAL A 176 13.73 -16.18 -6.81
CA VAL A 176 13.73 -14.73 -7.00
C VAL A 176 12.69 -14.44 -8.09
N GLU A 177 11.55 -13.90 -7.67
CA GLU A 177 10.49 -13.47 -8.56
C GLU A 177 10.92 -12.18 -9.27
N ARG A 178 11.48 -12.34 -10.48
CA ARG A 178 12.03 -11.23 -11.27
C ARG A 178 10.92 -10.38 -11.87
N ARG A 179 10.71 -9.18 -11.33
CA ARG A 179 9.72 -8.22 -11.83
C ARG A 179 10.08 -7.75 -13.24
N ARG A 180 9.17 -7.98 -14.19
CA ARG A 180 9.32 -7.62 -15.61
C ARG A 180 8.70 -6.26 -15.89
N ASN A 181 7.38 -6.18 -15.79
CA ASN A 181 6.61 -4.97 -16.07
C ASN A 181 5.90 -4.55 -14.81
N ARG A 182 5.83 -3.24 -14.56
CA ARG A 182 4.94 -2.67 -13.58
C ARG A 182 4.30 -1.41 -14.12
N SER A 183 2.97 -1.39 -14.15
CA SER A 183 2.19 -0.16 -14.35
C SER A 183 1.48 0.21 -13.06
N GLU A 184 1.49 1.50 -12.73
CA GLU A 184 0.74 2.03 -11.60
C GLU A 184 0.07 3.34 -11.96
N VAL A 185 -1.20 3.49 -11.57
CA VAL A 185 -1.99 4.71 -11.78
C VAL A 185 -2.73 5.01 -10.48
N THR A 186 -2.70 6.26 -10.05
CA THR A 186 -3.53 6.76 -8.95
C THR A 186 -4.10 8.12 -9.33
N MET A 187 -5.43 8.17 -9.44
CA MET A 187 -6.20 9.33 -9.82
C MET A 187 -7.28 9.58 -8.77
N SER A 188 -7.43 10.83 -8.38
CA SER A 188 -8.55 11.28 -7.56
C SER A 188 -9.15 12.51 -8.21
N GLN A 189 -10.44 12.50 -8.50
CA GLN A 189 -11.16 13.60 -9.10
C GLN A 189 -12.24 14.09 -8.15
N ASN A 190 -12.10 15.33 -7.68
CA ASN A 190 -13.22 16.04 -7.09
C ASN A 190 -14.14 16.45 -8.23
N LEU A 191 -15.40 16.05 -8.15
CA LEU A 191 -16.42 16.46 -9.11
C LEU A 191 -16.86 17.90 -8.77
N TRP A 192 -17.86 18.40 -9.49
CA TRP A 192 -18.44 19.72 -9.22
C TRP A 192 -19.12 19.78 -7.85
N GLU A 193 -19.51 20.99 -7.44
CA GLU A 193 -20.12 21.24 -6.14
C GLU A 193 -21.31 20.30 -5.88
N GLY A 194 -21.22 19.53 -4.78
CA GLY A 194 -22.24 18.57 -4.36
C GLY A 194 -22.19 17.18 -5.03
N ALA A 195 -21.34 16.96 -6.04
CA ALA A 195 -21.24 15.68 -6.74
C ALA A 195 -20.24 14.69 -6.11
N GLY A 196 -19.43 15.12 -5.13
CA GLY A 196 -18.51 14.26 -4.39
C GLY A 196 -17.14 14.10 -5.04
N SER A 197 -16.46 13.00 -4.73
CA SER A 197 -15.13 12.67 -5.25
C SER A 197 -15.07 11.22 -5.76
N LEU A 198 -14.36 11.05 -6.87
CA LEU A 198 -14.02 9.75 -7.44
C LEU A 198 -12.53 9.49 -7.20
N SER A 199 -12.18 8.23 -6.93
CA SER A 199 -10.83 7.75 -6.78
C SER A 199 -10.66 6.48 -7.61
N LEU A 200 -9.51 6.36 -8.26
CA LEU A 200 -9.13 5.21 -9.05
C LEU A 200 -7.66 4.89 -8.73
N SER A 201 -7.39 3.64 -8.40
CA SER A 201 -6.06 3.08 -8.26
C SER A 201 -5.94 1.84 -9.15
N TRP A 202 -4.80 1.69 -9.79
CA TRP A 202 -4.50 0.52 -10.59
C TRP A 202 -3.02 0.19 -10.43
N VAL A 203 -2.72 -1.07 -10.19
CA VAL A 203 -1.38 -1.65 -10.26
C VAL A 203 -1.47 -2.96 -11.05
N SER A 204 -0.54 -3.16 -11.97
CA SER A 204 -0.31 -4.43 -12.63
C SER A 204 1.17 -4.74 -12.63
N GLU A 205 1.56 -5.93 -12.20
CA GLU A 205 2.94 -6.39 -12.15
C GLU A 205 3.05 -7.78 -12.79
N ASP A 206 3.97 -7.92 -13.73
CA ASP A 206 4.30 -9.17 -14.43
C ASP A 206 5.72 -9.61 -14.05
N TYR A 207 6.01 -10.91 -14.14
CA TYR A 207 7.29 -11.48 -13.76
C TYR A 207 7.92 -12.31 -14.91
N TRP A 208 9.25 -12.43 -14.95
CA TRP A 208 9.96 -13.20 -16.00
C TRP A 208 9.96 -14.71 -15.73
N ASN A 209 10.18 -15.11 -14.46
CA ASN A 209 10.35 -16.52 -14.05
C ASN A 209 9.06 -17.26 -13.74
N SER A 210 7.94 -16.59 -13.92
CA SER A 210 6.63 -17.12 -13.59
C SER A 210 5.59 -16.42 -14.44
N ASP A 211 4.58 -17.15 -14.91
CA ASP A 211 3.33 -16.57 -15.41
C ASP A 211 2.48 -15.94 -14.28
N ARG A 212 3.15 -15.52 -13.19
CA ARG A 212 2.57 -14.79 -12.09
C ARG A 212 2.22 -13.40 -12.59
N THR A 213 1.00 -13.00 -12.31
CA THR A 213 0.49 -11.67 -12.62
C THR A 213 -0.20 -11.17 -11.38
N LEU A 214 0.28 -10.04 -10.87
CA LEU A 214 -0.34 -9.37 -9.74
C LEU A 214 -1.10 -8.16 -10.27
N ARG A 215 -2.41 -8.12 -10.05
CA ARG A 215 -3.24 -6.99 -10.50
C ARG A 215 -4.12 -6.54 -9.36
N SER A 216 -4.13 -5.23 -9.11
CA SER A 216 -4.98 -4.60 -8.11
C SER A 216 -5.63 -3.38 -8.74
N ILE A 217 -6.95 -3.36 -8.81
CA ILE A 217 -7.73 -2.22 -9.29
C ILE A 217 -8.65 -1.80 -8.15
N GLY A 218 -8.61 -0.53 -7.77
CA GLY A 218 -9.53 0.07 -6.81
C GLY A 218 -10.27 1.23 -7.46
N ALA A 219 -11.57 1.30 -7.33
CA ALA A 219 -12.38 2.46 -7.70
C ALA A 219 -13.29 2.82 -6.54
N GLY A 220 -13.31 4.09 -6.16
CA GLY A 220 -14.08 4.57 -5.01
C GLY A 220 -14.78 5.86 -5.32
N TYR A 221 -16.09 5.92 -5.10
CA TYR A 221 -16.88 7.14 -5.15
C TYR A 221 -17.32 7.50 -3.74
N ASN A 222 -17.10 8.73 -3.31
CA ASN A 222 -17.53 9.22 -2.00
C ASN A 222 -18.24 10.55 -2.17
N ASN A 223 -19.34 10.74 -1.45
CA ASN A 223 -20.05 12.02 -1.43
C ASN A 223 -20.66 12.26 -0.04
N SER A 224 -20.97 13.52 0.24
CA SER A 224 -21.67 13.93 1.44
C SER A 224 -22.75 14.94 1.09
N TRP A 225 -23.99 14.67 1.51
CA TRP A 225 -25.11 15.56 1.29
C TRP A 225 -25.85 15.82 2.60
N ASN A 226 -26.02 17.10 2.97
CA ASN A 226 -26.69 17.53 4.21
C ASN A 226 -26.18 16.82 5.49
N GLY A 227 -24.87 16.56 5.54
CA GLY A 227 -24.22 15.85 6.65
C GLY A 227 -24.25 14.32 6.56
N ILE A 228 -25.03 13.73 5.64
CA ILE A 228 -25.03 12.29 5.36
C ILE A 228 -23.90 11.99 4.39
N SER A 229 -22.92 11.18 4.81
CA SER A 229 -21.83 10.72 3.94
C SER A 229 -22.14 9.33 3.40
N TYR A 230 -21.87 9.10 2.13
CA TYR A 230 -22.01 7.79 1.51
C TYR A 230 -20.84 7.52 0.56
N GLY A 231 -20.45 6.26 0.47
CA GLY A 231 -19.32 5.83 -0.32
C GLY A 231 -19.59 4.47 -0.96
N LEU A 232 -19.09 4.30 -2.18
CA LEU A 232 -19.10 3.05 -2.92
C LEU A 232 -17.67 2.78 -3.35
N ASN A 233 -17.11 1.65 -2.93
CA ASN A 233 -15.77 1.22 -3.29
C ASN A 233 -15.85 -0.14 -3.96
N TYR A 234 -15.05 -0.33 -4.99
CA TYR A 234 -14.89 -1.56 -5.73
C TYR A 234 -13.41 -1.88 -5.77
N SER A 235 -13.03 -3.10 -5.41
CA SER A 235 -11.66 -3.57 -5.52
C SER A 235 -11.61 -4.92 -6.23
N TYR A 236 -10.75 -5.04 -7.23
CA TYR A 236 -10.40 -6.28 -7.90
C TYR A 236 -8.94 -6.59 -7.61
N ASN A 237 -8.70 -7.74 -7.00
CA ASN A 237 -7.37 -8.25 -6.73
C ASN A 237 -7.19 -9.60 -7.43
N GLU A 238 -6.10 -9.73 -8.17
CA GLU A 238 -5.69 -10.97 -8.81
C GLU A 238 -4.27 -11.28 -8.37
N ASN A 239 -4.10 -12.48 -7.83
CA ASN A 239 -2.81 -13.01 -7.44
C ASN A 239 -2.74 -14.46 -7.93
N SER A 240 -1.76 -14.77 -8.77
CA SER A 240 -1.48 -16.16 -9.12
C SER A 240 -0.39 -16.73 -8.24
N THR A 241 -0.65 -17.88 -7.65
CA THR A 241 0.35 -18.66 -6.91
C THR A 241 0.63 -19.97 -7.63
N VAL A 242 1.87 -20.42 -7.60
CA VAL A 242 2.26 -21.74 -8.11
C VAL A 242 1.95 -22.74 -7.00
N ASN A 243 1.03 -23.67 -7.24
CA ASN A 243 0.68 -24.70 -6.28
C ASN A 243 1.76 -25.78 -6.31
N GLY A 244 2.42 -26.02 -5.16
CA GLY A 244 3.51 -26.97 -5.03
C GLY A 244 3.03 -28.41 -5.25
N GLY A 245 3.21 -28.95 -6.47
CA GLY A 245 3.11 -30.37 -6.76
C GLY A 245 2.10 -30.82 -7.81
N ALA A 246 1.24 -29.94 -8.32
CA ALA A 246 0.33 -30.27 -9.43
C ALA A 246 0.47 -29.24 -10.56
N SER A 247 0.46 -29.71 -11.81
CA SER A 247 0.53 -28.92 -13.03
C SER A 247 -0.76 -28.10 -13.27
N GLY A 248 -1.14 -27.27 -12.31
CA GLY A 248 -2.34 -26.43 -12.33
C GLY A 248 -2.10 -25.14 -11.57
N ARG A 249 -2.25 -24.00 -12.25
CA ARG A 249 -2.11 -22.66 -11.68
C ARG A 249 -3.40 -22.30 -10.95
N VAL A 250 -3.31 -21.77 -9.73
CA VAL A 250 -4.47 -21.22 -9.03
C VAL A 250 -4.42 -19.70 -9.18
N TYR A 251 -5.34 -19.18 -10.00
CA TYR A 251 -5.61 -17.75 -10.05
C TYR A 251 -6.60 -17.45 -8.93
N ASP A 252 -6.12 -16.80 -7.88
CA ASP A 252 -7.04 -16.24 -6.90
C ASP A 252 -7.45 -14.84 -7.34
N ARG A 253 -8.75 -14.66 -7.54
CA ARG A 253 -9.37 -13.45 -8.07
C ARG A 253 -10.47 -13.07 -7.12
N ASP A 254 -10.29 -11.96 -6.43
CA ASP A 254 -11.24 -11.45 -5.47
C ASP A 254 -11.78 -10.11 -5.95
N GLN A 255 -13.09 -10.06 -6.12
CA GLN A 255 -13.86 -8.86 -6.38
C GLN A 255 -14.62 -8.52 -5.13
N VAL A 256 -14.36 -7.36 -4.55
CA VAL A 256 -15.07 -6.86 -3.38
C VAL A 256 -15.75 -5.55 -3.74
N LEU A 257 -17.06 -5.49 -3.51
CA LEU A 257 -17.84 -4.26 -3.56
C LEU A 257 -18.22 -3.89 -2.13
N ALA A 258 -17.89 -2.67 -1.74
CA ALA A 258 -18.12 -2.10 -0.44
C ALA A 258 -18.99 -0.85 -0.58
N PHE A 259 -20.06 -0.77 0.19
CA PHE A 259 -20.94 0.38 0.25
C PHE A 259 -21.06 0.83 1.70
N ASN A 260 -20.81 2.11 1.96
CA ASN A 260 -20.89 2.67 3.29
C ASN A 260 -21.80 3.90 3.31
N VAL A 261 -22.60 4.03 4.35
CA VAL A 261 -23.44 5.20 4.62
C VAL A 261 -23.27 5.59 6.07
N SER A 262 -23.12 6.88 6.33
CA SER A 262 -23.00 7.46 7.66
C SER A 262 -23.97 8.62 7.79
N VAL A 263 -24.93 8.50 8.69
CA VAL A 263 -25.99 9.49 8.95
C VAL A 263 -25.74 10.14 10.31
N PRO A 264 -25.56 11.46 10.40
CA PRO A 264 -25.43 12.15 11.66
C PRO A 264 -26.77 12.13 12.40
N LEU A 265 -26.74 11.64 13.64
CA LEU A 265 -27.88 11.64 14.55
C LEU A 265 -27.87 12.88 15.46
N SER A 266 -27.17 13.95 15.05
CA SER A 266 -26.95 15.18 15.83
C SER A 266 -28.24 15.85 16.33
N ARG A 267 -29.38 15.62 15.67
CA ARG A 267 -30.70 16.09 16.09
C ARG A 267 -31.30 15.33 17.30
N TRP A 268 -30.79 14.13 17.58
CA TRP A 268 -31.29 13.23 18.63
C TRP A 268 -30.26 13.08 19.75
N LEU A 269 -28.99 12.85 19.37
CA LEU A 269 -27.85 12.68 20.25
C LEU A 269 -26.69 13.49 19.69
N GLY A 270 -26.16 14.41 20.49
CA GLY A 270 -24.97 15.18 20.12
C GLY A 270 -23.82 14.25 19.73
N ASN A 271 -23.09 14.62 18.67
CA ASN A 271 -21.86 13.96 18.23
C ASN A 271 -21.99 12.44 17.98
N THR A 272 -23.18 11.99 17.58
CA THR A 272 -23.48 10.58 17.30
C THR A 272 -23.82 10.39 15.82
N TYR A 273 -23.39 9.27 15.24
CA TYR A 273 -23.59 8.88 13.85
C TYR A 273 -24.09 7.44 13.79
N ALA A 274 -25.08 7.19 12.94
CA ALA A 274 -25.44 5.84 12.52
C ALA A 274 -24.63 5.49 11.27
N SER A 275 -24.05 4.29 11.23
CA SER A 275 -23.33 3.78 10.08
C SER A 275 -23.97 2.49 9.58
N TYR A 276 -24.03 2.36 8.26
CA TYR A 276 -24.38 1.14 7.55
C TYR A 276 -23.25 0.80 6.58
N ASN A 277 -22.75 -0.42 6.65
CA ASN A 277 -21.68 -0.90 5.78
C ASN A 277 -22.09 -2.23 5.18
N LEU A 278 -22.05 -2.34 3.85
CA LEU A 278 -22.24 -3.56 3.09
C LEU A 278 -20.90 -3.89 2.43
N ASN A 279 -20.41 -5.11 2.61
CA ASN A 279 -19.29 -5.64 1.84
C ASN A 279 -19.72 -6.94 1.22
N THR A 280 -19.52 -7.10 -0.09
CA THR A 280 -19.82 -8.33 -0.81
C THR A 280 -18.58 -8.75 -1.60
N SER A 281 -18.19 -10.01 -1.45
CA SER A 281 -17.12 -10.62 -2.25
C SER A 281 -17.74 -11.54 -3.31
N GLN A 282 -17.13 -11.68 -4.49
CA GLN A 282 -17.59 -12.64 -5.49
C GLN A 282 -17.34 -14.10 -5.07
N LYS A 283 -16.26 -14.35 -4.32
CA LYS A 283 -15.88 -15.68 -3.83
C LYS A 283 -16.29 -15.94 -2.38
N GLY A 284 -16.87 -14.95 -1.71
CA GLY A 284 -17.29 -15.04 -0.31
C GLY A 284 -18.70 -14.50 -0.08
N GLY A 285 -19.13 -14.52 1.18
CA GLY A 285 -20.44 -14.02 1.57
C GLY A 285 -20.60 -12.50 1.52
N THR A 286 -21.85 -12.05 1.61
CA THR A 286 -22.20 -10.63 1.79
C THR A 286 -22.35 -10.34 3.27
N THR A 287 -21.58 -9.39 3.78
CA THR A 287 -21.68 -8.90 5.16
C THR A 287 -22.33 -7.54 5.21
N ASN A 288 -23.37 -7.40 6.02
CA ASN A 288 -24.07 -6.16 6.30
C ASN A 288 -23.84 -5.81 7.76
N THR A 289 -23.34 -4.62 8.05
CA THR A 289 -23.06 -4.14 9.41
C THR A 289 -23.78 -2.83 9.65
N VAL A 290 -24.61 -2.79 10.68
CA VAL A 290 -25.25 -1.57 11.18
C VAL A 290 -24.59 -1.20 12.49
N GLY A 291 -24.29 0.07 12.71
CA GLY A 291 -23.72 0.51 13.96
C GLY A 291 -24.07 1.95 14.31
N VAL A 292 -23.80 2.29 15.56
CA VAL A 292 -23.87 3.64 16.08
C VAL A 292 -22.53 3.95 16.74
N ASN A 293 -21.96 5.10 16.41
CA ASN A 293 -20.70 5.55 16.97
C ASN A 293 -20.78 7.03 17.31
N GLY A 294 -20.05 7.45 18.33
CA GLY A 294 -20.06 8.84 18.75
C GLY A 294 -18.95 9.19 19.71
N SER A 295 -18.96 10.46 20.12
CA SER A 295 -18.19 10.94 21.25
C SER A 295 -19.11 11.37 22.38
N ALA A 296 -18.68 11.13 23.62
CA ALA A 296 -19.38 11.51 24.84
C ALA A 296 -18.44 12.28 25.78
N LEU A 297 -19.02 12.77 26.89
CA LEU A 297 -18.41 13.64 27.92
C LEU A 297 -18.11 15.06 27.43
N ALA A 298 -17.95 15.99 28.38
CA ALA A 298 -17.81 17.43 28.12
C ALA A 298 -16.63 17.80 27.20
N GLY A 299 -15.59 16.97 27.13
CA GLY A 299 -14.42 17.17 26.27
C GLY A 299 -14.40 16.35 24.99
N ASN A 300 -15.48 15.63 24.64
CA ASN A 300 -15.45 14.60 23.58
C ASN A 300 -14.31 13.58 23.75
N ASN A 301 -13.93 13.34 25.01
CA ASN A 301 -12.80 12.51 25.38
C ASN A 301 -13.14 11.02 25.48
N LEU A 302 -14.42 10.64 25.45
CA LEU A 302 -14.84 9.25 25.30
C LEU A 302 -15.36 9.01 23.88
N ASN A 303 -14.65 8.21 23.10
CA ASN A 303 -15.12 7.67 21.83
C ASN A 303 -15.74 6.30 22.06
N TRP A 304 -16.93 6.07 21.52
CA TRP A 304 -17.60 4.78 21.63
C TRP A 304 -18.20 4.36 20.29
N SER A 305 -18.31 3.05 20.09
CA SER A 305 -18.93 2.47 18.90
C SER A 305 -19.58 1.14 19.26
N ALA A 306 -20.78 0.93 18.74
CA ALA A 306 -21.52 -0.30 18.85
C ALA A 306 -22.01 -0.72 17.47
N GLN A 307 -21.65 -1.92 17.02
CA GLN A 307 -21.94 -2.42 15.69
C GLN A 307 -22.44 -3.86 15.76
N GLN A 308 -23.40 -4.17 14.90
CA GLN A 308 -23.95 -5.50 14.71
C GLN A 308 -23.89 -5.84 13.22
N GLY A 309 -23.31 -6.98 12.90
CA GLY A 309 -23.13 -7.50 11.56
C GLY A 309 -23.85 -8.82 11.32
N TYR A 310 -24.35 -9.00 10.11
CA TYR A 310 -24.88 -10.25 9.59
C TYR A 310 -24.22 -10.59 8.25
N GLY A 311 -23.63 -11.78 8.16
CA GLY A 311 -22.99 -12.29 6.96
C GLY A 311 -23.73 -13.49 6.36
N SER A 312 -24.01 -13.44 5.05
CA SER A 312 -24.56 -14.56 4.29
C SER A 312 -23.49 -15.62 3.97
N GLN A 313 -23.90 -16.77 3.42
CA GLN A 313 -22.99 -17.85 2.97
C GLN A 313 -21.99 -18.34 4.03
N GLY A 314 -22.47 -18.55 5.26
CA GLY A 314 -21.66 -19.15 6.34
C GLY A 314 -20.82 -18.16 7.16
N VAL A 315 -20.82 -16.87 6.81
CA VAL A 315 -20.08 -15.83 7.55
C VAL A 315 -20.69 -15.58 8.94
N GLY A 316 -22.01 -15.71 9.10
CA GLY A 316 -22.70 -15.68 10.38
C GLY A 316 -22.85 -14.28 11.01
N ASN A 317 -23.30 -14.24 12.26
CA ASN A 317 -23.54 -13.00 12.99
C ASN A 317 -22.26 -12.54 13.68
N SER A 318 -22.02 -11.24 13.68
CA SER A 318 -20.92 -10.62 14.42
C SER A 318 -21.41 -9.39 15.16
N GLY A 319 -20.71 -9.01 16.22
CA GLY A 319 -20.99 -7.79 16.96
C GLY A 319 -19.72 -7.24 17.57
N ASN A 320 -19.64 -5.93 17.68
CA ASN A 320 -18.47 -5.25 18.21
C ASN A 320 -18.88 -4.03 19.03
N LEU A 321 -18.33 -3.92 20.23
CA LEU A 321 -18.47 -2.81 21.15
C LEU A 321 -17.08 -2.30 21.49
N ASN A 322 -16.80 -1.02 21.24
CA ASN A 322 -15.53 -0.42 21.62
C ASN A 322 -15.75 0.90 22.34
N ALA A 323 -14.93 1.16 23.35
CA ALA A 323 -14.85 2.40 24.08
C ALA A 323 -13.37 2.79 24.21
N ASN A 324 -13.06 4.04 23.89
CA ASN A 324 -11.73 4.62 24.07
C ASN A 324 -11.85 5.96 24.80
N TYR A 325 -11.26 6.03 25.98
CA TYR A 325 -11.24 7.20 26.84
C TYR A 325 -9.86 7.86 26.82
N ARG A 326 -9.80 9.09 26.33
CA ARG A 326 -8.60 9.92 26.24
C ARG A 326 -8.56 10.95 27.36
N GLY A 327 -8.01 10.54 28.50
CA GLY A 327 -7.70 11.44 29.61
C GLY A 327 -6.45 12.29 29.35
N THR A 328 -6.18 13.22 30.27
CA THR A 328 -5.02 14.13 30.20
C THR A 328 -3.69 13.38 30.31
N TYR A 329 -3.62 12.38 31.18
CA TYR A 329 -2.39 11.64 31.51
C TYR A 329 -2.39 10.20 31.05
N ALA A 330 -3.55 9.66 30.65
CA ALA A 330 -3.70 8.28 30.25
C ALA A 330 -4.80 8.14 29.20
N GLU A 331 -4.62 7.16 28.32
CA GLU A 331 -5.61 6.68 27.36
C GLU A 331 -5.95 5.24 27.71
N VAL A 332 -7.25 4.96 27.82
CA VAL A 332 -7.78 3.64 28.17
C VAL A 332 -8.73 3.20 27.07
N SER A 333 -8.46 2.04 26.49
CA SER A 333 -9.30 1.43 25.47
C SER A 333 -9.82 0.08 25.95
N SER A 334 -11.07 -0.20 25.61
CA SER A 334 -11.73 -1.47 25.88
C SER A 334 -12.58 -1.84 24.67
N GLY A 335 -12.55 -3.10 24.28
CA GLY A 335 -13.29 -3.63 23.15
C GLY A 335 -13.80 -5.03 23.42
N TYR A 336 -15.03 -5.31 23.05
CA TYR A 336 -15.62 -6.64 23.04
C TYR A 336 -16.14 -6.93 21.64
N ALA A 337 -15.64 -8.01 21.04
CA ALA A 337 -16.08 -8.45 19.74
C ALA A 337 -16.45 -9.93 19.80
N TYR A 338 -17.51 -10.30 19.09
CA TYR A 338 -17.88 -11.69 18.90
C TYR A 338 -18.21 -11.96 17.44
N ASP A 339 -17.98 -13.19 17.01
CA ASP A 339 -18.46 -13.76 15.76
C ASP A 339 -19.01 -15.17 16.03
N SER A 340 -19.43 -15.88 14.97
CA SER A 340 -20.00 -17.23 15.08
C SER A 340 -19.06 -18.26 15.74
N ASN A 341 -17.74 -18.02 15.69
CA ASN A 341 -16.74 -19.00 16.10
C ASN A 341 -15.88 -18.53 17.28
N SER A 342 -15.86 -17.23 17.59
CA SER A 342 -14.99 -16.69 18.63
C SER A 342 -15.59 -15.50 19.38
N GLN A 343 -15.19 -15.36 20.64
CA GLN A 343 -15.46 -14.19 21.47
C GLN A 343 -14.12 -13.63 21.95
N ARG A 344 -13.98 -12.30 21.91
CA ARG A 344 -12.71 -11.63 22.22
C ARG A 344 -12.97 -10.38 23.04
N LEU A 345 -12.15 -10.20 24.07
CA LEU A 345 -12.15 -9.03 24.92
C LEU A 345 -10.75 -8.43 24.89
N ASN A 346 -10.67 -7.17 24.44
CA ASN A 346 -9.43 -6.41 24.32
C ASN A 346 -9.48 -5.25 25.32
N TYR A 347 -8.39 -5.03 26.03
CA TYR A 347 -8.20 -3.88 26.91
C TYR A 347 -6.77 -3.38 26.81
N GLY A 348 -6.59 -2.08 26.90
CA GLY A 348 -5.28 -1.44 26.81
C GLY A 348 -5.26 -0.13 27.55
N ALA A 349 -4.15 0.14 28.24
CA ALA A 349 -3.90 1.42 28.89
C ALA A 349 -2.52 1.92 28.46
N ALA A 350 -2.47 3.19 28.06
CA ALA A 350 -1.24 3.87 27.67
C ALA A 350 -1.12 5.20 28.42
N ARG A 351 0.09 5.53 28.87
CA ARG A 351 0.39 6.84 29.44
C ARG A 351 0.47 7.87 28.31
N ARG A 352 -0.19 9.01 28.47
CA ARG A 352 -0.02 10.17 27.58
C ARG A 352 0.99 11.11 28.19
N ASP A 353 2.16 11.19 27.58
CA ASP A 353 3.13 12.22 27.93
C ASP A 353 2.75 13.53 27.22
N TYR A 354 2.33 14.50 28.02
CA TYR A 354 2.00 15.84 27.56
C TYR A 354 3.31 16.60 27.28
N ARG A 355 3.80 16.60 26.04
CA ARG A 355 4.84 17.53 25.61
C ARG A 355 4.18 18.83 25.16
N SER A 356 4.16 19.82 26.06
CA SER A 356 3.98 21.21 25.68
C SER A 356 5.19 21.64 24.85
N TRP A 357 4.96 22.05 23.61
CA TRP A 357 5.94 22.81 22.83
C TRP A 357 5.86 24.28 23.20
#